data_AF-A0AA39MHP4-F1
#
_entry.id   AF-A0AA39MHP4-F1
#
_cell.length_a   1.000
_cell.length_b   1.000
_cell.length_c   1.000
_cell.angle_alpha   90.00
_cell.angle_beta   90.00
_cell.angle_gamma   90.00
#
_symmetry.space_group_name_H-M   'P 1'
#
loop_
_entity.id
_entity.type
_entity.pdbx_description
1 polymer ?
#
loop_
_entity_poly.entity_id
_entity_poly.type
_entity_poly.pdbx_seq_one_letter_code
_entity_poly.pdbx_strand_id
1 'polypeptide(L)'
;MAEFDRLTNQTKYKQTLKQYFALAESVYPGFSNVLLFYFLKLNEGLSYGYAAARAYTAYQDPDFLDLAVTSWTSARRYTISKEQAVSGNIDANQSNLTSCQGATLTGGTYMSAVSNRTILDSFASSFFLVVSALLAEATSNRTYLDAAIESANFIQSHLLNPSNTVMALMAPTSNESCSVDSSVYAPQCGLFIEGLVILADITRNTSTEALLRSTVVAVLADTLWQGLDGIITAMDTGGHYIVRALAALYERNTTTSDLREYIKEYIGVQYNAVVEHTTSGGSNIYGTPWTGPPSTSFSSVNQTVAMSALLSAIQLIDDQPLSKSSDNPTSSHSSTASATTPPLSPKKNATGAIVGGVVGGLAVLVLTIVCVTVLLCRRRHRQRNHTPIVVDESSPTNNHSFHGYVSSRDIRRAPYKSDEKC
;
A
#
# COMPACT_ATOMS: atom_id res chain seq x y z
N MET A 1 7.87 -13.32 -4.52
CA MET A 1 7.85 -14.67 -5.13
C MET A 1 7.85 -14.59 -6.64
N ALA A 2 6.78 -14.09 -7.28
CA ALA A 2 6.74 -13.91 -8.74
C ALA A 2 7.92 -13.09 -9.28
N GLU A 3 8.23 -11.95 -8.63
CA GLU A 3 9.40 -11.14 -9.02
C GLU A 3 10.74 -11.87 -8.90
N PHE A 4 10.91 -12.68 -7.86
CA PHE A 4 12.14 -13.47 -7.72
C PHE A 4 12.27 -14.46 -8.89
N ASP A 5 11.19 -15.18 -9.18
CA ASP A 5 11.13 -16.12 -10.29
C ASP A 5 11.40 -15.42 -11.64
N ARG A 6 10.79 -14.25 -11.88
CA ARG A 6 11.01 -13.43 -13.07
C ARG A 6 12.48 -13.03 -13.22
N LEU A 7 13.07 -12.46 -12.17
CA LEU A 7 14.44 -11.95 -12.18
C LEU A 7 15.51 -13.03 -12.22
N THR A 8 15.17 -14.26 -11.79
CA THR A 8 16.08 -15.40 -11.82
C THR A 8 15.77 -16.39 -12.93
N ASN A 9 14.83 -16.06 -13.82
CA ASN A 9 14.35 -16.88 -14.92
C ASN A 9 13.94 -18.31 -14.47
N GLN A 10 13.13 -18.37 -13.41
CA GLN A 10 12.65 -19.60 -12.78
C GLN A 10 11.12 -19.59 -12.62
N THR A 11 10.54 -20.76 -12.34
CA THR A 11 9.11 -20.90 -12.01
C THR A 11 8.89 -21.60 -10.68
N LYS A 12 9.86 -21.48 -9.77
CA LYS A 12 9.93 -22.23 -8.50
C LYS A 12 8.70 -22.02 -7.64
N TYR A 13 8.15 -20.81 -7.63
CA TYR A 13 7.04 -20.41 -6.76
C TYR A 13 5.69 -20.40 -7.46
N LYS A 14 5.62 -20.69 -8.76
CA LYS A 14 4.38 -20.62 -9.55
C LYS A 14 3.24 -21.42 -8.94
N GLN A 15 3.46 -22.70 -8.63
CA GLN A 15 2.42 -23.56 -8.06
C GLN A 15 2.03 -23.16 -6.64
N THR A 16 2.99 -22.74 -5.82
CA THR A 16 2.73 -22.23 -4.47
C THR A 16 1.88 -20.98 -4.51
N LEU A 17 2.14 -20.06 -5.46
CA LEU A 17 1.32 -18.87 -5.65
C LEU A 17 -0.11 -19.22 -6.03
N LYS A 18 -0.34 -20.18 -6.94
CA LYS A 18 -1.70 -20.65 -7.26
C LYS A 18 -2.45 -21.13 -6.01
N GLN A 19 -1.78 -21.90 -5.14
CA GLN A 19 -2.37 -22.37 -3.88
C GLN A 19 -2.70 -21.22 -2.93
N TYR A 20 -1.83 -20.23 -2.82
CA TYR A 20 -2.07 -19.06 -1.95
C TYR A 20 -3.19 -18.18 -2.46
N PHE A 21 -3.30 -17.95 -3.78
CA PHE A 21 -4.43 -17.21 -4.33
C PHE A 21 -5.75 -17.96 -4.15
N ALA A 22 -5.78 -19.27 -4.38
CA ALA A 22 -6.98 -20.08 -4.14
C ALA A 22 -7.41 -20.01 -2.66
N LEU A 23 -6.46 -20.08 -1.72
CA LEU A 23 -6.75 -19.91 -0.30
C LEU A 23 -7.28 -18.49 0.00
N ALA A 24 -6.62 -17.45 -0.51
CA ALA A 24 -7.03 -16.07 -0.30
C ALA A 24 -8.43 -15.79 -0.85
N GLU A 25 -8.75 -16.29 -2.05
CA GLU A 25 -10.06 -16.15 -2.68
C GLU A 25 -11.15 -16.92 -1.92
N SER A 26 -10.83 -18.09 -1.36
CA SER A 26 -11.77 -18.84 -0.51
C SER A 26 -12.14 -18.11 0.78
N VAL A 27 -11.21 -17.32 1.33
CA VAL A 27 -11.44 -16.53 2.55
C VAL A 27 -12.06 -15.17 2.23
N TYR A 28 -11.65 -14.57 1.12
CA TYR A 28 -12.07 -13.25 0.66
C TYR A 28 -12.53 -13.34 -0.81
N PRO A 29 -13.78 -13.78 -1.08
CA PRO A 29 -14.28 -13.91 -2.44
C PRO A 29 -14.16 -12.60 -3.22
N GLY A 30 -13.63 -12.71 -4.44
CA GLY A 30 -13.34 -11.56 -5.29
C GLY A 30 -12.27 -10.61 -4.75
N PHE A 31 -11.48 -11.03 -3.75
CA PHE A 31 -10.59 -10.18 -2.95
C PHE A 31 -11.29 -8.96 -2.34
N SER A 32 -12.61 -9.07 -2.17
CA SER A 32 -13.43 -8.04 -1.57
C SER A 32 -13.48 -8.25 -0.06
N ASN A 33 -13.78 -7.19 0.68
CA ASN A 33 -14.08 -7.27 2.11
C ASN A 33 -12.95 -7.85 2.99
N VAL A 34 -11.69 -7.57 2.63
CA VAL A 34 -10.55 -7.96 3.47
C VAL A 34 -10.62 -7.18 4.79
N LEU A 35 -10.92 -7.91 5.87
CA LEU A 35 -11.06 -7.38 7.22
C LEU A 35 -9.69 -7.34 7.91
N LEU A 36 -9.20 -6.13 8.16
CA LEU A 36 -7.99 -5.90 8.96
C LEU A 36 -8.31 -4.88 10.05
N PHE A 37 -8.00 -5.21 11.30
CA PHE A 37 -8.29 -4.39 12.48
C PHE A 37 -9.75 -3.91 12.56
N TYR A 38 -10.70 -4.78 12.23
CA TYR A 38 -12.15 -4.52 12.20
C TYR A 38 -12.64 -3.56 11.10
N PHE A 39 -11.80 -3.20 10.12
CA PHE A 39 -12.19 -2.38 8.97
C PHE A 39 -12.01 -3.12 7.64
N LEU A 40 -12.97 -2.94 6.73
CA LEU A 40 -12.88 -3.41 5.35
C LEU A 40 -11.96 -2.46 4.58
N LYS A 41 -10.75 -2.92 4.23
CA LYS A 41 -9.73 -2.11 3.57
C LYS A 41 -9.59 -2.50 2.10
N LEU A 42 -9.90 -1.57 1.19
CA LEU A 42 -9.88 -1.83 -0.25
C LEU A 42 -8.46 -2.02 -0.80
N ASN A 43 -7.48 -1.33 -0.22
CA ASN A 43 -6.06 -1.46 -0.59
C ASN A 43 -5.52 -2.90 -0.41
N GLU A 44 -6.02 -3.65 0.58
CA GLU A 44 -5.60 -5.04 0.80
C GLU A 44 -6.08 -5.94 -0.35
N GLY A 45 -7.34 -5.79 -0.76
CA GLY A 45 -7.89 -6.50 -1.91
C GLY A 45 -7.14 -6.20 -3.20
N LEU A 46 -6.80 -4.92 -3.41
CA LEU A 46 -5.99 -4.48 -4.54
C LEU A 46 -4.55 -4.99 -4.51
N SER A 47 -3.97 -5.19 -3.32
CA SER A 47 -2.62 -5.77 -3.20
C SER A 47 -2.54 -7.19 -3.77
N TYR A 48 -3.62 -7.98 -3.65
CA TYR A 48 -3.73 -9.28 -4.34
C TYR A 48 -3.80 -9.10 -5.87
N GLY A 49 -4.53 -8.10 -6.35
CA GLY A 49 -4.59 -7.77 -7.78
C GLY A 49 -3.23 -7.39 -8.34
N TYR A 50 -2.48 -6.56 -7.60
CA TYR A 50 -1.10 -6.21 -7.92
C TYR A 50 -0.22 -7.47 -7.99
N ALA A 51 -0.24 -8.30 -6.95
CA ALA A 51 0.56 -9.52 -6.90
C ALA A 51 0.21 -10.50 -8.04
N ALA A 52 -1.07 -10.61 -8.39
CA ALA A 52 -1.55 -11.45 -9.48
C ALA A 52 -1.09 -10.92 -10.84
N ALA A 53 -1.17 -9.61 -11.10
CA ALA A 53 -0.68 -9.00 -12.33
C ALA A 53 0.84 -9.17 -12.51
N ARG A 54 1.62 -9.06 -11.41
CA ARG A 54 3.05 -9.35 -11.43
C ARG A 54 3.34 -10.85 -11.66
N ALA A 55 2.52 -11.74 -11.09
CA ALA A 55 2.62 -13.18 -11.37
C ALA A 55 2.29 -13.51 -12.84
N TYR A 56 1.29 -12.85 -13.43
CA TYR A 56 1.02 -12.96 -14.86
C TYR A 56 2.23 -12.51 -15.70
N THR A 57 2.84 -11.38 -15.35
CA THR A 57 4.05 -10.88 -16.03
C THR A 57 5.18 -11.93 -15.99
N ALA A 58 5.39 -12.55 -14.82
CA ALA A 58 6.44 -13.55 -14.63
C ALA A 58 6.17 -14.90 -15.34
N TYR A 59 4.92 -15.33 -15.42
CA TYR A 59 4.58 -16.71 -15.82
C TYR A 59 3.72 -16.86 -17.07
N GLN A 60 3.17 -15.75 -17.58
CA GLN A 60 2.24 -15.71 -18.72
C GLN A 60 1.07 -16.70 -18.58
N ASP A 61 0.61 -16.91 -17.34
CA ASP A 61 -0.43 -17.87 -17.00
C ASP A 61 -1.77 -17.15 -16.81
N PRO A 62 -2.79 -17.44 -17.63
CA PRO A 62 -4.04 -16.68 -17.64
C PRO A 62 -4.78 -16.73 -16.30
N ASP A 63 -4.58 -17.77 -15.49
CA ASP A 63 -5.19 -17.85 -14.16
C ASP A 63 -4.78 -16.65 -13.28
N PHE A 64 -3.54 -16.18 -13.37
CA PHE A 64 -3.10 -15.00 -12.63
C PHE A 64 -3.67 -13.70 -13.20
N LEU A 65 -3.88 -13.63 -14.52
CA LEU A 65 -4.54 -12.48 -15.13
C LEU A 65 -6.00 -12.39 -14.68
N ASP A 66 -6.72 -13.51 -14.67
CA ASP A 66 -8.12 -13.58 -14.22
C ASP A 66 -8.26 -13.15 -12.75
N LEU A 67 -7.31 -13.54 -11.88
CA LEU A 67 -7.26 -13.09 -10.49
C LEU A 67 -7.01 -11.58 -10.36
N ALA A 68 -6.13 -11.02 -11.20
CA ALA A 68 -5.89 -9.58 -11.24
C ALA A 68 -7.14 -8.81 -11.70
N VAL A 69 -7.80 -9.28 -12.75
CA VAL A 69 -9.08 -8.75 -13.26
C VAL A 69 -10.17 -8.83 -12.19
N THR A 70 -10.23 -9.93 -11.45
CA THR A 70 -11.19 -10.13 -10.36
C THR A 70 -11.02 -9.09 -9.25
N SER A 71 -9.78 -8.91 -8.76
CA SER A 71 -9.45 -7.90 -7.76
C SER A 71 -9.80 -6.49 -8.25
N TRP A 72 -9.39 -6.14 -9.47
CA TRP A 72 -9.67 -4.84 -10.07
C TRP A 72 -11.17 -4.58 -10.19
N THR A 73 -11.94 -5.57 -10.64
CA THR A 73 -13.39 -5.46 -10.83
C THR A 73 -14.11 -5.22 -9.50
N SER A 74 -13.66 -5.87 -8.42
CA SER A 74 -14.17 -5.63 -7.07
C SER A 74 -13.89 -4.19 -6.61
N ALA A 75 -12.67 -3.69 -6.83
CA ALA A 75 -12.28 -2.34 -6.43
C ALA A 75 -12.91 -1.23 -7.31
N ARG A 76 -13.19 -1.51 -8.59
CA ARG A 76 -13.79 -0.54 -9.52
C ARG A 76 -15.12 -0.01 -9.02
N ARG A 77 -15.90 -0.84 -8.31
CA ARG A 77 -17.19 -0.48 -7.68
C ARG A 77 -17.09 0.64 -6.65
N TYR A 78 -15.89 0.87 -6.12
CA TYR A 78 -15.59 1.87 -5.08
C TYR A 78 -14.62 2.94 -5.58
N THR A 79 -14.40 3.00 -6.90
CA THR A 79 -13.61 4.05 -7.52
C THR A 79 -14.54 4.88 -8.38
N ILE A 80 -14.49 6.21 -8.23
CA ILE A 80 -15.41 7.13 -8.89
C ILE A 80 -15.18 7.11 -10.41
N SER A 81 -16.21 6.82 -11.20
CA SER A 81 -16.16 6.94 -12.66
C SER A 81 -16.49 8.36 -13.15
N LYS A 82 -16.25 8.63 -14.43
CA LYS A 82 -16.68 9.89 -15.08
C LYS A 82 -18.19 10.10 -14.97
N GLU A 83 -18.95 9.06 -15.26
CA GLU A 83 -20.42 9.07 -15.25
C GLU A 83 -20.95 9.32 -13.83
N GLN A 84 -20.31 8.71 -12.82
CA GLN A 84 -20.65 8.91 -11.42
C GLN A 84 -20.28 10.31 -10.93
N ALA A 85 -19.14 10.85 -11.37
CA ALA A 85 -18.75 12.23 -11.07
C ALA A 85 -19.71 13.25 -11.69
N VAL A 86 -20.36 12.95 -12.82
CA VAL A 86 -21.37 13.83 -13.43
C VAL A 86 -22.74 13.67 -12.79
N SER A 87 -23.16 12.44 -12.52
CA SER A 87 -24.50 12.17 -11.99
C SER A 87 -24.64 12.50 -10.50
N GLY A 88 -23.53 12.59 -9.76
CA GLY A 88 -23.51 12.75 -8.31
C GLY A 88 -23.99 11.50 -7.55
N ASN A 89 -24.35 10.43 -8.27
CA ASN A 89 -24.81 9.18 -7.69
C ASN A 89 -23.70 8.14 -7.79
N ILE A 90 -23.17 7.74 -6.63
CA ILE A 90 -22.27 6.60 -6.54
C ILE A 90 -23.07 5.45 -5.93
N ASP A 91 -23.19 4.34 -6.66
CA ASP A 91 -24.00 3.17 -6.26
C ASP A 91 -23.66 2.64 -4.85
N ALA A 92 -22.43 2.89 -4.38
CA ALA A 92 -21.94 2.49 -3.07
C ALA A 92 -22.06 3.58 -1.98
N ASN A 93 -22.32 4.85 -2.32
CA ASN A 93 -22.33 5.97 -1.36
C ASN A 93 -23.27 7.12 -1.80
N GLN A 94 -24.29 7.39 -1.00
CA GLN A 94 -25.43 8.28 -1.29
C GLN A 94 -25.13 9.79 -1.15
N SER A 95 -24.00 10.27 -1.66
CA SER A 95 -23.63 11.69 -1.54
C SER A 95 -23.37 12.29 -2.91
N ASN A 96 -24.14 13.34 -3.25
CA ASN A 96 -24.01 14.22 -4.42
C ASN A 96 -22.64 14.92 -4.45
N LEU A 97 -21.57 14.18 -4.73
CA LEU A 97 -20.19 14.69 -4.70
C LEU A 97 -19.60 14.57 -6.10
N THR A 98 -19.81 15.61 -6.89
CA THR A 98 -19.39 15.68 -8.29
C THR A 98 -18.00 16.29 -8.44
N SER A 99 -17.62 17.21 -7.56
CA SER A 99 -16.32 17.90 -7.60
C SER A 99 -15.83 18.35 -6.22
N CYS A 100 -14.55 18.73 -6.18
CA CYS A 100 -13.90 19.35 -5.05
C CYS A 100 -13.05 20.51 -5.54
N GLN A 101 -13.33 21.73 -5.05
CA GLN A 101 -12.61 22.95 -5.45
C GLN A 101 -12.53 23.13 -6.97
N GLY A 102 -13.60 22.76 -7.70
CA GLY A 102 -13.66 22.83 -9.16
C GLY A 102 -12.94 21.71 -9.92
N ALA A 103 -12.26 20.79 -9.23
CA ALA A 103 -11.64 19.60 -9.83
C ALA A 103 -12.53 18.35 -9.64
N THR A 104 -12.61 17.52 -10.68
CA THR A 104 -13.38 16.28 -10.65
C THR A 104 -12.81 15.27 -9.64
N LEU A 105 -13.68 14.48 -9.00
CA LEU A 105 -13.28 13.37 -8.13
C LEU A 105 -13.08 12.04 -8.88
N THR A 106 -13.27 12.03 -10.21
CA THR A 106 -13.06 10.84 -11.05
C THR A 106 -11.69 10.22 -10.81
N GLY A 107 -11.64 8.91 -10.60
CA GLY A 107 -10.41 8.16 -10.31
C GLY A 107 -10.10 8.02 -8.82
N GLY A 108 -10.81 8.73 -7.95
CA GLY A 108 -10.67 8.55 -6.50
C GLY A 108 -11.26 7.25 -6.02
N THR A 109 -10.50 6.48 -5.23
CA THR A 109 -10.94 5.24 -4.62
C THR A 109 -11.24 5.45 -3.13
N TYR A 110 -12.40 4.97 -2.68
CA TYR A 110 -12.77 5.03 -1.27
C TYR A 110 -11.83 4.18 -0.41
N MET A 111 -11.66 4.58 0.85
CA MET A 111 -10.88 3.81 1.82
C MET A 111 -11.50 2.44 2.12
N SER A 112 -12.83 2.37 2.11
CA SER A 112 -13.59 1.22 2.59
C SER A 112 -14.84 0.95 1.76
N ALA A 113 -15.24 -0.32 1.73
CA ALA A 113 -16.51 -0.77 1.17
C ALA A 113 -17.73 -0.46 2.08
N VAL A 114 -17.51 0.02 3.31
CA VAL A 114 -18.59 0.37 4.23
C VAL A 114 -19.29 1.65 3.78
N SER A 115 -20.61 1.57 3.59
CA SER A 115 -21.47 2.70 3.25
C SER A 115 -21.42 3.81 4.32
N ASN A 116 -21.59 5.06 3.89
CA ASN A 116 -21.60 6.28 4.72
C ASN A 116 -20.23 6.88 5.09
N ARG A 117 -19.12 6.34 4.56
CA ARG A 117 -17.81 7.02 4.63
C ARG A 117 -17.41 7.53 3.27
N THR A 118 -17.37 8.85 3.09
CA THR A 118 -16.97 9.50 1.84
C THR A 118 -15.45 9.72 1.72
N ILE A 119 -14.65 9.03 2.53
CA ILE A 119 -13.19 9.22 2.58
C ILE A 119 -12.54 8.55 1.37
N LEU A 120 -11.90 9.35 0.53
CA LEU A 120 -11.06 8.91 -0.57
C LEU A 120 -9.62 8.80 -0.05
N ASP A 121 -9.02 7.64 -0.28
CA ASP A 121 -7.74 7.25 0.31
C ASP A 121 -6.66 7.17 -0.76
N SER A 122 -5.52 7.81 -0.52
CA SER A 122 -4.40 7.81 -1.46
C SER A 122 -3.82 6.41 -1.65
N PHE A 123 -3.79 5.57 -0.61
CA PHE A 123 -3.21 4.24 -0.72
C PHE A 123 -4.07 3.32 -1.59
N ALA A 124 -5.39 3.34 -1.39
CA ALA A 124 -6.34 2.65 -2.26
C ALA A 124 -6.31 3.18 -3.70
N SER A 125 -6.27 4.50 -3.87
CA SER A 125 -6.23 5.13 -5.20
C SER A 125 -4.92 4.82 -5.94
N SER A 126 -3.76 4.86 -5.27
CA SER A 126 -2.47 4.51 -5.85
C SER A 126 -2.39 3.02 -6.21
N PHE A 127 -2.95 2.12 -5.39
CA PHE A 127 -3.04 0.72 -5.76
C PHE A 127 -3.96 0.49 -6.97
N PHE A 128 -5.12 1.14 -7.00
CA PHE A 128 -6.05 1.03 -8.12
C PHE A 128 -5.41 1.55 -9.41
N LEU A 129 -4.66 2.66 -9.34
CA LEU A 129 -3.81 3.17 -10.42
C LEU A 129 -2.83 2.09 -10.93
N VAL A 130 -1.99 1.52 -10.06
CA VAL A 130 -0.95 0.57 -10.48
C VAL A 130 -1.57 -0.70 -11.06
N VAL A 131 -2.62 -1.26 -10.44
CA VAL A 131 -3.29 -2.46 -10.95
C VAL A 131 -3.95 -2.18 -12.31
N SER A 132 -4.59 -1.02 -12.46
CA SER A 132 -5.17 -0.59 -13.75
C SER A 132 -4.08 -0.47 -14.83
N ALA A 133 -2.94 0.14 -14.50
CA ALA A 133 -1.83 0.31 -15.44
C ALA A 133 -1.22 -1.04 -15.86
N LEU A 134 -1.01 -1.96 -14.92
CA LEU A 134 -0.52 -3.32 -15.20
C LEU A 134 -1.51 -4.13 -16.06
N LEU A 135 -2.81 -4.02 -15.80
CA LEU A 135 -3.83 -4.67 -16.63
C LEU A 135 -3.89 -4.05 -18.04
N ALA A 136 -3.76 -2.73 -18.15
CA ALA A 136 -3.69 -2.04 -19.44
C ALA A 136 -2.47 -2.51 -20.25
N GLU A 137 -1.31 -2.65 -19.62
CA GLU A 137 -0.11 -3.21 -20.24
C GLU A 137 -0.33 -4.65 -20.70
N ALA A 138 -0.83 -5.51 -19.82
CA ALA A 138 -1.02 -6.93 -20.10
C ALA A 138 -2.05 -7.21 -21.21
N THR A 139 -3.07 -6.36 -21.36
CA THR A 139 -4.23 -6.63 -22.22
C THR A 139 -4.41 -5.66 -23.37
N SER A 140 -3.65 -4.54 -23.38
CA SER A 140 -3.89 -3.40 -24.27
C SER A 140 -5.32 -2.85 -24.22
N ASN A 141 -6.07 -3.12 -23.13
CA ASN A 141 -7.46 -2.73 -23.00
C ASN A 141 -7.59 -1.27 -22.53
N ARG A 142 -8.32 -0.48 -23.32
CA ARG A 142 -8.51 0.95 -23.08
C ARG A 142 -9.22 1.26 -21.76
N THR A 143 -10.13 0.41 -21.31
CA THR A 143 -10.86 0.59 -20.04
C THR A 143 -9.90 0.66 -18.86
N TYR A 144 -8.89 -0.21 -18.82
CA TYR A 144 -7.88 -0.19 -17.76
C TYR A 144 -6.95 1.02 -17.89
N LEU A 145 -6.58 1.38 -19.12
CA LEU A 145 -5.73 2.54 -19.37
C LEU A 145 -6.41 3.85 -18.93
N ASP A 146 -7.68 4.04 -19.30
CA ASP A 146 -8.45 5.23 -18.93
C ASP A 146 -8.64 5.29 -17.40
N ALA A 147 -8.92 4.16 -16.75
CA ALA A 147 -9.02 4.08 -15.29
C ALA A 147 -7.69 4.44 -14.57
N ALA A 148 -6.56 4.00 -15.12
CA ALA A 148 -5.23 4.36 -14.62
C ALA A 148 -4.98 5.87 -14.76
N ILE A 149 -5.24 6.45 -15.94
CA ILE A 149 -5.08 7.89 -16.19
C ILE A 149 -5.97 8.71 -15.24
N GLU A 150 -7.23 8.32 -15.08
CA GLU A 150 -8.17 8.97 -14.18
C GLU A 150 -7.68 8.96 -12.73
N SER A 151 -7.16 7.82 -12.26
CA SER A 151 -6.64 7.69 -10.90
C SER A 151 -5.36 8.50 -10.68
N ALA A 152 -4.47 8.57 -11.67
CA ALA A 152 -3.28 9.42 -11.61
C ALA A 152 -3.64 10.91 -11.53
N ASN A 153 -4.59 11.35 -12.37
CA ASN A 153 -5.08 12.73 -12.36
C ASN A 153 -5.77 13.10 -11.04
N PHE A 154 -6.52 12.17 -10.45
CA PHE A 154 -7.12 12.35 -9.13
C PHE A 154 -6.06 12.60 -8.06
N ILE A 155 -5.05 11.73 -7.97
CA ILE A 155 -3.96 11.87 -6.99
C ILE A 155 -3.24 13.20 -7.21
N GLN A 156 -2.91 13.54 -8.46
CA GLN A 156 -2.25 14.80 -8.79
C GLN A 156 -3.08 16.03 -8.38
N SER A 157 -4.40 15.99 -8.60
CA SER A 157 -5.26 17.16 -8.39
C SER A 157 -5.61 17.38 -6.92
N HIS A 158 -5.71 16.32 -6.13
CA HIS A 158 -6.30 16.41 -4.78
C HIS A 158 -5.40 15.91 -3.65
N LEU A 159 -4.44 15.03 -3.96
CA LEU A 159 -3.64 14.33 -2.96
C LEU A 159 -2.15 14.57 -3.15
N LEU A 160 -1.72 15.36 -4.13
CA LEU A 160 -0.35 15.78 -4.29
C LEU A 160 -0.17 17.15 -3.64
N ASN A 161 0.73 17.24 -2.65
CA ASN A 161 1.02 18.52 -2.01
C ASN A 161 1.92 19.39 -2.92
N PRO A 162 2.13 20.68 -2.60
CA PRO A 162 3.00 21.55 -3.38
C PRO A 162 4.47 21.09 -3.48
N SER A 163 4.90 20.21 -2.59
CA SER A 163 6.23 19.59 -2.61
C SER A 163 6.29 18.33 -3.49
N ASN A 164 5.21 17.94 -4.17
CA ASN A 164 5.09 16.72 -4.98
C ASN A 164 5.19 15.41 -4.19
N THR A 165 4.81 15.40 -2.91
CA THR A 165 4.60 14.17 -2.13
C THR A 165 3.11 13.90 -1.90
N VAL A 166 2.76 12.62 -1.74
CA VAL A 166 1.37 12.16 -1.70
C VAL A 166 0.82 12.22 -0.26
N MET A 167 -0.23 13.00 -0.09
CA MET A 167 -1.02 13.18 1.14
C MET A 167 -1.95 11.97 1.38
N ALA A 168 -2.28 11.72 2.65
CA ALA A 168 -2.90 10.48 3.08
C ALA A 168 -4.32 10.28 2.54
N LEU A 169 -5.21 11.25 2.75
CA LEU A 169 -6.62 11.09 2.43
C LEU A 169 -7.32 12.44 2.23
N MET A 170 -8.49 12.39 1.62
CA MET A 170 -9.40 13.51 1.54
C MET A 170 -10.84 13.08 1.86
N ALA A 171 -11.59 14.01 2.43
CA ALA A 171 -13.02 13.89 2.66
C ALA A 171 -13.73 15.05 1.95
N PRO A 172 -14.36 14.80 0.78
CA PRO A 172 -15.30 15.75 0.19
C PRO A 172 -16.48 16.02 1.13
N THR A 173 -16.88 17.29 1.21
CA THR A 173 -18.00 17.77 2.03
C THR A 173 -19.15 18.28 1.15
N SER A 174 -20.32 18.53 1.75
CA SER A 174 -21.55 18.91 1.04
C SER A 174 -21.47 20.24 0.26
N ASN A 175 -20.44 21.05 0.47
CA ASN A 175 -20.31 22.40 -0.11
C ASN A 175 -19.17 22.48 -1.15
N GLU A 176 -18.86 21.37 -1.83
CA GLU A 176 -17.74 21.26 -2.79
C GLU A 176 -16.34 21.56 -2.19
N SER A 177 -16.26 21.74 -0.87
CA SER A 177 -15.00 21.87 -0.15
C SER A 177 -14.51 20.49 0.29
N CYS A 178 -13.20 20.35 0.44
CA CYS A 178 -12.59 19.12 0.90
C CYS A 178 -11.74 19.36 2.12
N SER A 179 -11.91 18.48 3.10
CA SER A 179 -10.94 18.32 4.16
C SER A 179 -9.86 17.39 3.64
N VAL A 180 -8.61 17.85 3.60
CA VAL A 180 -7.47 17.03 3.21
C VAL A 180 -6.60 16.81 4.44
N ASP A 181 -6.21 15.56 4.68
CA ASP A 181 -5.19 15.24 5.66
C ASP A 181 -3.82 15.40 4.99
N SER A 182 -3.09 16.44 5.39
CA SER A 182 -1.79 16.78 4.82
C SER A 182 -0.66 15.85 5.27
N SER A 183 -0.94 14.83 6.09
CA SER A 183 0.04 13.81 6.47
C SER A 183 0.54 13.10 5.22
N VAL A 184 1.85 13.01 5.08
CA VAL A 184 2.51 12.33 3.96
C VAL A 184 3.15 11.05 4.43
N TYR A 185 3.09 10.03 3.59
CA TYR A 185 3.57 8.69 3.92
C TYR A 185 4.31 8.09 2.71
N ALA A 186 5.46 7.47 2.98
CA ALA A 186 6.34 6.91 1.97
C ALA A 186 5.70 5.81 1.09
N PRO A 187 4.87 4.87 1.63
CA PRO A 187 4.25 3.82 0.81
C PRO A 187 3.42 4.32 -0.37
N GLN A 188 2.60 5.35 -0.14
CA GLN A 188 1.68 5.93 -1.11
C GLN A 188 2.44 6.62 -2.24
N CYS A 189 3.54 7.30 -1.89
CA CYS A 189 4.45 7.92 -2.84
C CYS A 189 5.09 6.88 -3.77
N GLY A 190 5.59 5.77 -3.20
CA GLY A 190 6.18 4.69 -4.00
C GLY A 190 5.20 4.07 -4.99
N LEU A 191 3.97 3.76 -4.56
CA LEU A 191 2.94 3.25 -5.48
C LEU A 191 2.55 4.26 -6.56
N PHE A 192 2.44 5.53 -6.21
CA PHE A 192 2.12 6.57 -7.20
C PHE A 192 3.22 6.69 -8.26
N ILE A 193 4.50 6.72 -7.84
CA ILE A 193 5.65 6.69 -8.75
C ILE A 193 5.55 5.48 -9.69
N GLU A 194 5.33 4.28 -9.15
CA GLU A 194 5.24 3.08 -9.98
C GLU A 194 4.10 3.14 -11.00
N GLY A 195 2.93 3.65 -10.60
CA GLY A 195 1.80 3.84 -11.50
C GLY A 195 2.14 4.81 -12.64
N LEU A 196 2.81 5.92 -12.32
CA LEU A 196 3.29 6.89 -13.30
C LEU A 196 4.36 6.31 -14.23
N VAL A 197 5.26 5.46 -13.71
CA VAL A 197 6.27 4.75 -14.51
C VAL A 197 5.60 3.92 -15.61
N ILE A 198 4.60 3.13 -15.26
CA ILE A 198 3.89 2.27 -16.23
C ILE A 198 3.10 3.13 -17.22
N LEU A 199 2.40 4.17 -16.73
CA LEU A 199 1.66 5.09 -17.59
C LEU A 199 2.56 5.83 -18.58
N ALA A 200 3.70 6.35 -18.13
CA ALA A 200 4.67 7.02 -18.99
C ALA A 200 5.17 6.08 -20.09
N ASP A 201 5.42 4.81 -19.75
CA ASP A 201 5.88 3.81 -20.70
C ASP A 201 4.81 3.45 -21.75
N ILE A 202 3.55 3.26 -21.34
CA ILE A 202 2.44 2.95 -22.26
C ILE A 202 2.09 4.17 -23.13
N THR A 203 1.98 5.35 -22.53
CA THR A 203 1.37 6.53 -23.18
C THR A 203 2.39 7.44 -23.87
N ARG A 204 3.67 7.39 -23.48
CA ARG A 204 4.71 8.34 -23.92
C ARG A 204 4.29 9.81 -23.73
N ASN A 205 3.49 10.08 -22.71
CA ASN A 205 2.96 11.41 -22.44
C ASN A 205 3.99 12.24 -21.65
N THR A 206 4.41 13.37 -22.23
CA THR A 206 5.44 14.25 -21.65
C THR A 206 5.03 14.86 -20.31
N SER A 207 3.74 15.16 -20.10
CA SER A 207 3.24 15.66 -18.81
C SER A 207 3.33 14.59 -17.72
N THR A 208 2.99 13.33 -18.04
CA THR A 208 3.16 12.20 -17.12
C THR A 208 4.63 11.96 -16.79
N GLU A 209 5.53 12.05 -17.76
CA GLU A 209 6.98 11.94 -17.54
C GLU A 209 7.53 13.09 -16.67
N ALA A 210 7.08 14.32 -16.90
CA ALA A 210 7.46 15.47 -16.08
C ALA A 210 6.97 15.32 -14.63
N LEU A 211 5.71 14.90 -14.45
CA LEU A 211 5.14 14.60 -13.14
C LEU A 211 5.95 13.52 -12.43
N LEU A 212 6.21 12.38 -13.09
CA LEU A 212 7.04 11.30 -12.58
C LEU A 212 8.40 11.81 -12.09
N ARG A 213 9.12 12.60 -12.90
CA ARG A 213 10.42 13.16 -12.52
C ARG A 213 10.32 14.05 -11.28
N SER A 214 9.32 14.94 -11.23
CA SER A 214 9.13 15.83 -10.08
C SER A 214 8.82 15.07 -8.78
N THR A 215 7.97 14.04 -8.85
CA THR A 215 7.62 13.20 -7.71
C THR A 215 8.81 12.36 -7.24
N VAL A 216 9.60 11.79 -8.16
CA VAL A 216 10.83 11.05 -7.78
C VAL A 216 11.80 11.96 -7.03
N VAL A 217 12.08 13.16 -7.55
CA VAL A 217 12.98 14.11 -6.87
C VAL A 217 12.46 14.47 -5.48
N ALA A 218 11.18 14.80 -5.37
CA ALA A 218 10.56 15.14 -4.08
C ALA A 218 10.66 14.00 -3.05
N VAL A 219 10.31 12.78 -3.45
CA VAL A 219 10.26 11.62 -2.56
C VAL A 219 11.66 11.18 -2.11
N LEU A 220 12.69 11.36 -2.94
CA LEU A 220 14.07 11.01 -2.60
C LEU A 220 14.81 12.11 -1.84
N ALA A 221 14.25 13.32 -1.78
CA ALA A 221 14.77 14.43 -0.98
C ALA A 221 14.03 14.62 0.35
N ASP A 222 12.91 13.92 0.58
CA ASP A 222 12.07 14.12 1.76
C ASP A 222 12.71 13.52 3.03
N THR A 223 13.11 14.40 3.94
CA THR A 223 13.78 14.03 5.20
C THR A 223 12.88 13.32 6.21
N LEU A 224 11.57 13.20 5.95
CA LEU A 224 10.66 12.42 6.80
C LEU A 224 10.97 10.91 6.74
N TRP A 225 11.50 10.42 5.63
CA TRP A 225 11.86 9.00 5.45
C TRP A 225 13.23 8.78 4.80
N GLN A 226 13.95 9.83 4.42
CA GLN A 226 15.33 9.74 3.92
C GLN A 226 16.32 10.29 4.93
N GLY A 227 17.33 9.49 5.25
CA GLY A 227 18.51 9.95 5.97
C GLY A 227 19.41 10.81 5.09
N LEU A 228 20.24 11.65 5.71
CA LEU A 228 21.24 12.47 5.01
C LEU A 228 22.34 11.63 4.32
N ASP A 229 22.49 10.38 4.74
CA ASP A 229 23.34 9.35 4.15
C ASP A 229 22.69 8.65 2.94
N GLY A 230 21.47 9.06 2.56
CA GLY A 230 20.70 8.47 1.49
C GLY A 230 20.02 7.15 1.86
N ILE A 231 20.07 6.71 3.12
CA ILE A 231 19.43 5.47 3.58
C ILE A 231 17.99 5.77 4.01
N ILE A 232 17.05 4.90 3.62
CA ILE A 232 15.65 5.03 4.07
C ILE A 232 15.55 4.78 5.58
N THR A 233 15.04 5.77 6.30
CA THR A 233 14.84 5.77 7.75
C THR A 233 13.42 5.38 8.16
N ALA A 234 12.52 5.18 7.20
CA ALA A 234 11.13 4.80 7.47
C ALA A 234 11.03 3.49 8.25
N MET A 235 10.19 3.49 9.29
CA MET A 235 9.85 2.29 10.06
C MET A 235 8.66 1.52 9.47
N ASP A 236 7.95 2.12 8.52
CA ASP A 236 6.82 1.51 7.83
C ASP A 236 7.28 0.74 6.57
N THR A 237 6.36 0.48 5.66
CA THR A 237 6.64 -0.21 4.39
C THR A 237 7.17 0.73 3.29
N GLY A 238 7.50 1.99 3.60
CA GLY A 238 7.95 2.98 2.63
C GLY A 238 9.14 2.52 1.80
N GLY A 239 10.14 1.93 2.46
CA GLY A 239 11.32 1.36 1.78
C GLY A 239 10.96 0.28 0.76
N HIS A 240 9.92 -0.52 1.01
CA HIS A 240 9.44 -1.52 0.06
C HIS A 240 8.95 -0.88 -1.23
N TYR A 241 8.06 0.11 -1.12
CA TYR A 241 7.35 0.70 -2.25
C TYR A 241 8.23 1.64 -3.06
N ILE A 242 9.03 2.49 -2.39
CA ILE A 242 9.94 3.42 -3.06
C ILE A 242 10.96 2.65 -3.90
N VAL A 243 11.69 1.71 -3.29
CA VAL A 243 12.75 0.97 -3.99
C VAL A 243 12.19 0.15 -5.15
N ARG A 244 11.03 -0.49 -4.95
CA ARG A 244 10.36 -1.24 -6.02
C ARG A 244 9.92 -0.37 -7.18
N ALA A 245 9.40 0.82 -6.92
CA ALA A 245 9.00 1.77 -7.96
C ALA A 245 10.21 2.31 -8.75
N LEU A 246 11.32 2.59 -8.06
CA LEU A 246 12.57 3.01 -8.71
C LEU A 246 13.18 1.89 -9.55
N ALA A 247 13.13 0.64 -9.09
CA ALA A 247 13.57 -0.50 -9.89
C ALA A 247 12.72 -0.66 -11.15
N ALA A 248 11.40 -0.49 -11.05
CA ALA A 248 10.51 -0.49 -12.23
C ALA A 248 10.86 0.65 -13.21
N LEU A 249 11.20 1.84 -12.69
CA LEU A 249 11.66 2.96 -13.52
C LEU A 249 13.00 2.63 -14.20
N TYR A 250 13.94 2.05 -13.47
CA TYR A 250 15.24 1.64 -14.00
C TYR A 250 15.12 0.62 -15.13
N GLU A 251 14.27 -0.40 -14.93
CA GLU A 251 14.00 -1.47 -15.89
C GLU A 251 13.41 -0.93 -17.20
N ARG A 252 12.46 0.00 -17.11
CA ARG A 252 11.77 0.56 -18.29
C ARG A 252 12.53 1.69 -18.97
N ASN A 253 13.32 2.46 -18.22
CA ASN A 253 14.15 3.52 -18.77
C ASN A 253 15.50 2.95 -19.20
N THR A 254 15.60 2.47 -20.44
CA THR A 254 16.83 1.91 -21.01
C THR A 254 17.81 2.98 -21.49
N THR A 255 17.43 4.26 -21.48
CA THR A 255 18.30 5.35 -21.92
C THR A 255 19.21 5.81 -20.79
N THR A 256 20.52 5.73 -21.01
CA THR A 256 21.52 6.27 -20.10
C THR A 256 21.24 7.76 -19.84
N SER A 257 21.11 8.11 -18.57
CA SER A 257 20.82 9.48 -18.12
C SER A 257 21.24 9.62 -16.67
N ASP A 258 21.47 10.85 -16.22
CA ASP A 258 21.83 11.15 -14.82
C ASP A 258 20.78 10.59 -13.85
N LEU A 259 19.50 10.63 -14.22
CA LEU A 259 18.42 10.05 -13.42
C LEU A 259 18.54 8.53 -13.31
N ARG A 260 18.89 7.85 -14.41
CA ARG A 260 19.05 6.38 -14.41
C ARG A 260 20.24 5.95 -13.56
N GLU A 261 21.37 6.63 -13.69
CA GLU A 261 22.56 6.34 -12.88
C GLU A 261 22.30 6.66 -11.40
N TYR A 262 21.63 7.77 -11.11
CA TYR A 262 21.22 8.11 -9.75
C TYR A 262 20.32 7.04 -9.13
N ILE A 263 19.35 6.49 -9.87
CA ILE A 263 18.48 5.41 -9.39
C ILE A 263 19.28 4.13 -9.10
N LYS A 264 20.21 3.76 -9.98
CA LYS A 264 21.09 2.61 -9.80
C LYS A 264 21.89 2.72 -8.51
N GLU A 265 22.57 3.86 -8.31
CA GLU A 265 23.34 4.13 -7.10
C GLU A 265 22.45 4.15 -5.86
N TYR A 266 21.26 4.76 -5.94
CA TYR A 266 20.29 4.79 -4.85
C TYR A 266 19.86 3.38 -4.42
N ILE A 267 19.52 2.51 -5.37
CA ILE A 267 19.16 1.11 -5.11
C ILE A 267 20.36 0.36 -4.49
N GLY A 268 21.57 0.61 -4.97
CA GLY A 268 22.81 0.05 -4.41
C GLY A 268 23.02 0.44 -2.94
N VAL A 269 22.81 1.71 -2.60
CA VAL A 269 22.85 2.20 -1.20
C VAL A 269 21.82 1.47 -0.33
N GLN A 270 20.58 1.33 -0.80
CA GLN A 270 19.55 0.62 -0.03
C GLN A 270 19.88 -0.86 0.17
N TYR A 271 20.40 -1.53 -0.87
CA TYR A 271 20.84 -2.91 -0.79
C TYR A 271 21.95 -3.09 0.26
N ASN A 272 22.99 -2.25 0.21
CA ASN A 272 24.09 -2.30 1.16
C ASN A 272 23.60 -2.06 2.59
N ALA A 273 22.73 -1.07 2.81
CA ALA A 273 22.15 -0.81 4.12
C ALA A 273 21.38 -2.03 4.67
N VAL A 274 20.55 -2.68 3.83
CA VAL A 274 19.82 -3.89 4.21
C VAL A 274 20.77 -5.01 4.63
N VAL A 275 21.83 -5.26 3.86
CA VAL A 275 22.77 -6.38 4.09
C VAL A 275 23.75 -6.10 5.23
N GLU A 276 24.16 -4.85 5.43
CA GLU A 276 25.22 -4.50 6.39
C GLU A 276 24.69 -4.00 7.73
N HIS A 277 23.60 -3.24 7.73
CA HIS A 277 23.10 -2.57 8.95
C HIS A 277 21.93 -3.30 9.61
N THR A 278 21.17 -4.13 8.87
CA THR A 278 19.90 -4.67 9.38
C THR A 278 19.90 -6.17 9.67
N THR A 279 20.95 -6.89 9.29
CA THR A 279 21.09 -8.33 9.51
C THR A 279 22.40 -8.62 10.27
N SER A 280 22.36 -9.63 11.15
CA SER A 280 23.50 -9.98 12.00
C SER A 280 24.09 -11.33 11.56
N GLY A 281 25.40 -11.36 11.30
CA GLY A 281 26.17 -12.60 11.16
C GLY A 281 25.65 -13.57 10.09
N GLY A 282 25.08 -13.05 8.98
CA GLY A 282 24.52 -13.89 7.92
C GLY A 282 23.22 -14.62 8.30
N SER A 283 22.51 -14.17 9.34
CA SER A 283 21.27 -14.80 9.82
C SER A 283 20.13 -14.79 8.79
N ASN A 284 20.21 -13.93 7.76
CA ASN A 284 19.12 -13.63 6.83
C ASN A 284 17.85 -13.14 7.55
N ILE A 285 18.02 -12.50 8.70
CA ILE A 285 16.95 -11.82 9.44
C ILE A 285 17.16 -10.33 9.23
N TYR A 286 16.34 -9.74 8.35
CA TYR A 286 16.42 -8.33 8.03
C TYR A 286 15.52 -7.49 8.95
N GLY A 287 16.02 -6.33 9.34
CA GLY A 287 15.36 -5.36 10.21
C GLY A 287 14.85 -4.11 9.48
N THR A 288 14.09 -3.31 10.20
CA THR A 288 13.74 -1.92 9.83
C THR A 288 13.91 -1.04 11.09
N PRO A 289 14.28 0.24 10.95
CA PRO A 289 14.65 0.94 9.70
C PRO A 289 16.00 0.45 9.14
N TRP A 290 16.33 0.82 7.90
CA TRP A 290 17.55 0.34 7.23
C TRP A 290 18.84 0.98 7.73
N THR A 291 18.75 1.99 8.59
CA THR A 291 19.87 2.54 9.35
C THR A 291 20.35 1.62 10.48
N GLY A 292 19.67 0.50 10.72
CA GLY A 292 19.97 -0.43 11.82
C GLY A 292 19.37 0.01 13.16
N PRO A 293 19.71 -0.68 14.26
CA PRO A 293 20.67 -1.80 14.33
C PRO A 293 20.13 -3.11 13.71
N PRO A 294 20.97 -4.15 13.57
CA PRO A 294 20.53 -5.45 13.07
C PRO A 294 19.39 -6.07 13.87
N SER A 295 18.43 -6.69 13.19
CA SER A 295 17.37 -7.45 13.86
C SER A 295 17.84 -8.86 14.22
N THR A 296 17.50 -9.29 15.43
CA THR A 296 17.66 -10.67 15.89
C THR A 296 16.35 -11.46 15.87
N SER A 297 15.22 -10.78 15.61
CA SER A 297 13.89 -11.37 15.61
C SER A 297 13.28 -11.37 14.21
N PHE A 298 12.69 -12.49 13.83
CA PHE A 298 11.99 -12.62 12.56
C PHE A 298 10.69 -11.79 12.58
N SER A 299 10.57 -10.89 11.61
CA SER A 299 9.33 -10.18 11.28
C SER A 299 9.05 -10.39 9.81
N SER A 300 7.88 -10.95 9.48
CA SER A 300 7.45 -11.18 8.09
C SER A 300 7.34 -9.86 7.31
N VAL A 301 6.92 -8.78 7.97
CA VAL A 301 6.87 -7.43 7.38
C VAL A 301 8.28 -6.97 7.04
N ASN A 302 9.23 -7.05 7.98
CA ASN A 302 10.60 -6.58 7.75
C ASN A 302 11.30 -7.39 6.65
N GLN A 303 11.07 -8.71 6.62
CA GLN A 303 11.58 -9.57 5.54
C GLN A 303 11.01 -9.15 4.17
N THR A 304 9.72 -8.81 4.11
CA THR A 304 9.06 -8.38 2.87
C THR A 304 9.56 -7.02 2.42
N VAL A 305 9.85 -6.10 3.37
CA VAL A 305 10.41 -4.79 3.07
C VAL A 305 11.82 -4.92 2.50
N ALA A 306 12.69 -5.69 3.16
CA ALA A 306 14.05 -5.96 2.68
C ALA A 306 14.08 -6.63 1.30
N MET A 307 13.09 -7.47 0.98
CA MET A 307 12.99 -8.15 -0.31
C MET A 307 13.00 -7.18 -1.51
N SER A 308 12.43 -5.97 -1.38
CA SER A 308 12.47 -4.99 -2.47
C SER A 308 13.90 -4.57 -2.81
N ALA A 309 14.73 -4.27 -1.81
CA ALA A 309 16.13 -3.90 -2.05
C ALA A 309 16.94 -5.07 -2.62
N LEU A 310 16.77 -6.27 -2.04
CA LEU A 310 17.46 -7.48 -2.50
C LEU A 310 17.11 -7.85 -3.95
N LEU A 311 15.84 -7.80 -4.32
CA LEU A 311 15.40 -8.08 -5.69
C LEU A 311 15.78 -6.96 -6.67
N SER A 312 15.76 -5.71 -6.23
CA SER A 312 16.13 -4.57 -7.09
C SER A 312 17.62 -4.61 -7.42
N ALA A 313 18.47 -5.05 -6.50
CA ALA A 313 19.90 -5.22 -6.77
C ALA A 313 20.20 -6.27 -7.85
N ILE A 314 19.39 -7.34 -7.96
CA ILE A 314 19.54 -8.34 -9.04
C ILE A 314 19.38 -7.69 -10.41
N GLN A 315 18.46 -6.74 -10.56
CA GLN A 315 18.21 -6.02 -11.82
C GLN A 315 19.38 -5.15 -12.27
N LEU A 316 20.27 -4.77 -11.35
CA LEU A 316 21.42 -3.92 -11.67
C LEU A 316 22.59 -4.70 -12.30
N ILE A 317 22.60 -6.04 -12.18
CA ILE A 317 23.71 -6.90 -12.63
C ILE A 317 23.78 -6.97 -14.15
N ASP A 318 22.65 -6.87 -14.85
CA ASP A 318 22.56 -7.03 -16.31
C ASP A 318 23.23 -5.89 -17.10
N ASP A 319 23.51 -4.74 -16.47
CA ASP A 319 24.20 -3.60 -17.10
C ASP A 319 25.73 -3.64 -16.97
N GLN A 320 26.29 -4.65 -16.31
CA GLN A 320 27.74 -4.79 -16.26
C GLN A 320 28.22 -5.45 -17.57
N PRO A 321 28.99 -4.76 -18.43
CA PRO A 321 29.62 -5.43 -19.55
C PRO A 321 30.49 -6.54 -18.98
N LEU A 322 30.22 -7.79 -19.38
CA LEU A 322 31.07 -8.94 -19.06
C LEU A 322 32.48 -8.67 -19.58
N SER A 323 33.31 -8.06 -18.74
CA SER A 323 34.75 -8.13 -18.86
C SER A 323 35.11 -9.59 -18.65
N LYS A 324 35.16 -10.34 -19.76
CA LYS A 324 35.76 -11.66 -19.85
C LYS A 324 37.22 -11.53 -19.41
N SER A 325 37.46 -11.67 -18.11
CA SER A 325 38.80 -11.94 -17.60
C SER A 325 39.09 -13.41 -17.89
N SER A 326 39.52 -13.66 -19.12
CA SER A 326 40.28 -14.85 -19.47
C SER A 326 41.61 -14.73 -18.75
N ASP A 327 41.84 -15.49 -17.69
CA ASP A 327 43.19 -15.85 -17.26
C ASP A 327 43.19 -17.16 -16.47
N ASN A 328 43.77 -18.18 -17.09
CA ASN A 328 44.47 -19.31 -16.49
C ASN A 328 45.60 -19.64 -17.51
N PRO A 329 46.78 -20.19 -17.13
CA PRO A 329 46.96 -21.10 -15.99
C PRO A 329 48.28 -21.03 -15.21
N THR A 330 48.29 -21.83 -14.13
CA THR A 330 49.45 -22.56 -13.54
C THR A 330 50.24 -21.88 -12.41
N SER A 331 50.07 -22.38 -11.20
CA SER A 331 51.19 -22.90 -10.40
C SER A 331 50.68 -23.90 -9.35
N SER A 332 51.30 -25.08 -9.39
CA SER A 332 51.24 -26.15 -8.41
C SER A 332 51.50 -25.68 -6.99
N HIS A 333 50.74 -26.18 -6.01
CA HIS A 333 51.30 -26.73 -4.77
C HIS A 333 50.31 -27.69 -4.09
N SER A 334 50.84 -28.85 -3.75
CA SER A 334 50.25 -29.97 -3.05
C SER A 334 50.16 -29.72 -1.54
N SER A 335 49.04 -30.08 -0.92
CA SER A 335 49.04 -30.72 0.40
C SER A 335 47.73 -31.47 0.67
N THR A 336 47.93 -32.74 0.97
CA THR A 336 46.98 -33.75 1.42
C THR A 336 46.39 -33.38 2.79
N ALA A 337 45.06 -33.44 2.92
CA ALA A 337 44.40 -33.76 4.18
C ALA A 337 43.08 -34.50 3.89
N SER A 338 43.08 -35.79 4.21
CA SER A 338 41.92 -36.68 4.14
C SER A 338 41.01 -36.40 5.33
N ALA A 339 39.75 -36.09 5.10
CA ALA A 339 38.72 -36.06 6.13
C ALA A 339 37.43 -36.68 5.58
N THR A 340 37.11 -37.85 6.11
CA THR A 340 35.97 -38.69 5.80
C THR A 340 34.65 -37.99 6.16
N THR A 341 33.80 -37.73 5.17
CA THR A 341 32.44 -37.22 5.35
C THR A 341 31.47 -38.36 5.70
N PRO A 342 30.71 -38.30 6.82
CA PRO A 342 29.59 -39.20 7.05
C PRO A 342 28.33 -38.75 6.27
N PRO A 343 27.43 -39.68 5.88
CA PRO A 343 26.30 -39.36 5.02
C PRO A 343 25.24 -38.50 5.72
N LEU A 344 24.78 -37.46 5.02
CA LEU A 344 23.67 -36.59 5.42
C LEU A 344 22.38 -37.39 5.64
N SER A 345 21.78 -37.24 6.81
CA SER A 345 20.41 -37.71 7.09
C SER A 345 19.38 -36.81 6.39
N PRO A 346 18.26 -37.37 5.89
CA PRO A 346 17.23 -36.61 5.17
C PRO A 346 16.50 -35.64 6.10
N LYS A 347 16.55 -34.35 5.79
CA LYS A 347 15.73 -33.30 6.44
C LYS A 347 14.25 -33.60 6.17
N LYS A 348 13.48 -33.84 7.24
CA LYS A 348 12.02 -33.92 7.19
C LYS A 348 11.46 -32.50 7.12
N ASN A 349 10.66 -32.22 6.09
CA ASN A 349 10.00 -30.92 5.91
C ASN A 349 8.90 -30.74 6.97
N ALA A 350 9.07 -29.78 7.87
CA ALA A 350 8.13 -29.45 8.95
C ALA A 350 6.89 -28.67 8.48
N THR A 351 6.56 -28.71 7.18
CA THR A 351 5.45 -27.99 6.57
C THR A 351 4.10 -28.35 7.22
N GLY A 352 3.93 -29.61 7.63
CA GLY A 352 2.69 -30.06 8.30
C GLY A 352 2.46 -29.43 9.68
N ALA A 353 3.53 -29.14 10.44
CA ALA A 353 3.40 -28.53 11.76
C ALA A 353 3.01 -27.05 11.68
N ILE A 354 3.51 -26.33 10.67
CA ILE A 354 3.20 -24.92 10.45
C ILE A 354 1.75 -24.76 9.97
N VAL A 355 1.30 -25.61 9.04
CA VAL A 355 -0.09 -25.58 8.55
C VAL A 355 -1.07 -25.97 9.66
N GLY A 356 -0.73 -26.96 10.50
CA GLY A 356 -1.55 -27.35 11.65
C GLY A 356 -1.73 -26.25 12.69
N GLY A 357 -0.67 -25.47 12.96
CA GLY A 357 -0.72 -24.36 13.92
C GLY A 357 -1.64 -23.21 13.49
N VAL A 358 -1.62 -22.84 12.20
CA VAL A 358 -2.44 -21.73 11.68
C VAL A 358 -3.93 -22.10 11.65
N VAL A 359 -4.26 -23.32 11.21
CA VAL A 359 -5.65 -23.80 11.17
C VAL A 359 -6.21 -23.96 12.59
N GLY A 360 -5.41 -24.48 13.52
CA GLY A 360 -5.80 -24.57 14.93
C GLY A 360 -6.03 -23.20 15.59
N GLY A 361 -5.14 -22.23 15.32
CA GLY A 361 -5.27 -20.86 15.84
C GLY A 361 -6.53 -20.14 15.34
N LEU A 362 -6.85 -20.28 14.06
CA LEU A 362 -8.07 -19.69 13.47
C LEU A 362 -9.35 -20.27 14.07
N ALA A 363 -9.39 -21.58 14.33
CA ALA A 363 -10.56 -22.20 14.95
C ALA A 363 -10.83 -21.66 16.38
N VAL A 364 -9.78 -21.48 17.18
CA VAL A 364 -9.88 -20.91 18.54
C VAL A 364 -10.28 -19.43 18.50
N LEU A 365 -9.78 -18.67 17.53
CA LEU A 365 -10.15 -17.27 17.34
C LEU A 365 -11.64 -17.13 16.98
N VAL A 366 -12.15 -17.94 16.06
CA VAL A 366 -13.58 -17.92 15.69
C VAL A 366 -14.46 -18.30 16.88
N LEU A 367 -14.10 -19.34 17.64
CA LEU A 367 -14.83 -19.75 18.85
C LEU A 367 -14.87 -18.65 19.92
N THR A 368 -13.75 -17.95 20.15
CA THR A 368 -13.70 -16.85 21.12
C THR A 368 -14.56 -15.66 20.67
N ILE A 369 -14.56 -15.32 19.38
CA ILE A 369 -15.40 -14.26 18.82
C ILE A 369 -16.89 -14.60 18.97
N VAL A 370 -17.29 -15.83 18.65
CA VAL A 370 -18.68 -16.28 18.81
C VAL A 370 -19.10 -16.20 20.28
N CYS A 371 -18.26 -16.67 21.20
CA CYS A 371 -18.54 -16.60 22.64
C CYS A 371 -18.71 -15.15 23.13
N VAL A 372 -17.81 -14.24 22.75
CA VAL A 372 -17.89 -12.82 23.15
C VAL A 372 -19.15 -12.18 22.58
N THR A 373 -19.48 -12.46 21.31
CA THR A 373 -20.67 -11.91 20.65
C THR A 373 -21.96 -12.39 21.33
N VAL A 374 -22.06 -13.68 21.66
CA VAL A 374 -23.21 -14.24 22.40
C VAL A 374 -23.34 -13.60 23.78
N LEU A 375 -22.24 -13.40 24.51
CA LEU A 375 -22.27 -12.75 25.83
C LEU A 375 -22.74 -11.29 25.77
N LEU A 376 -22.31 -10.53 24.75
CA LEU A 376 -22.74 -9.14 24.54
C LEU A 376 -24.22 -9.04 24.13
N CYS A 377 -24.69 -9.95 23.26
CA CYS A 377 -26.11 -10.03 22.90
C CYS A 377 -26.99 -10.37 24.11
N ARG A 378 -26.57 -11.30 24.97
CA ARG A 378 -27.31 -11.62 26.21
C ARG A 378 -27.34 -10.46 27.20
N ARG A 379 -26.27 -9.66 27.28
CA ARG A 379 -26.24 -8.45 28.12
C ARG A 379 -27.20 -7.38 27.62
N ARG A 380 -27.24 -7.13 26.31
CA ARG A 380 -28.17 -6.17 25.69
C ARG A 380 -29.63 -6.60 25.86
N HIS A 381 -29.92 -7.89 25.75
CA HIS A 381 -31.29 -8.39 25.94
C HIS A 381 -31.76 -8.30 27.41
N ARG A 382 -30.86 -8.39 28.39
CA ARG A 382 -31.22 -8.16 29.81
C ARG A 382 -31.50 -6.70 30.13
N GLN A 383 -30.87 -5.75 29.44
CA GLN A 383 -31.11 -4.32 29.64
C GLN A 383 -32.45 -3.82 29.05
N ARG A 384 -33.05 -4.56 28.12
CA ARG A 384 -34.34 -4.22 27.51
C ARG A 384 -35.58 -4.60 28.33
N ASN A 385 -35.42 -5.29 29.46
CA ASN A 385 -36.54 -5.75 30.30
C ASN A 385 -36.86 -4.81 31.50
N HIS A 386 -36.31 -3.60 31.52
CA HIS A 386 -36.72 -2.56 32.47
C HIS A 386 -37.28 -1.35 31.72
N THR A 387 -38.54 -1.46 31.33
CA THR A 387 -39.36 -0.30 30.93
C THR A 387 -39.95 0.31 32.20
N PRO A 388 -39.75 1.61 32.49
CA PRO A 388 -40.47 2.28 33.55
C PRO A 388 -41.90 2.58 33.07
N ILE A 389 -42.86 2.36 33.97
CA ILE A 389 -44.29 2.64 33.80
C ILE A 389 -44.46 4.16 33.61
N VAL A 390 -45.03 4.55 32.47
CA VAL A 390 -45.50 5.91 32.21
C VAL A 390 -46.87 6.07 32.85
N VAL A 391 -46.97 6.97 33.83
CA VAL A 391 -48.26 7.46 34.36
C VAL A 391 -48.67 8.67 33.55
N ASP A 392 -49.86 8.58 32.98
CA ASP A 392 -50.59 9.64 32.30
C ASP A 392 -51.36 10.45 33.35
N GLU A 393 -51.17 11.77 33.40
CA GLU A 393 -52.09 12.66 34.10
C GLU A 393 -52.19 14.02 33.41
N SER A 394 -53.43 14.40 33.18
CA SER A 394 -53.88 15.42 32.25
C SER A 394 -54.34 16.72 32.93
N SER A 395 -54.11 17.85 32.26
CA SER A 395 -54.95 19.08 32.20
C SER A 395 -54.70 20.23 33.23
N PRO A 396 -55.29 21.44 33.09
CA PRO A 396 -54.63 22.62 32.48
C PRO A 396 -54.80 23.92 33.31
N THR A 397 -54.13 25.05 32.94
CA THR A 397 -54.67 26.44 32.79
C THR A 397 -53.65 27.57 32.96
N ASN A 398 -53.86 28.59 32.12
CA ASN A 398 -53.71 30.04 32.31
C ASN A 398 -52.34 30.76 32.28
N ASN A 399 -52.17 31.50 31.18
CA ASN A 399 -51.96 32.96 31.08
C ASN A 399 -51.14 33.65 32.18
N HIS A 400 -50.03 34.29 31.76
CA HIS A 400 -49.88 35.74 31.87
C HIS A 400 -48.73 36.29 31.00
N SER A 401 -49.06 37.33 30.25
CA SER A 401 -48.20 38.21 29.45
C SER A 401 -47.29 39.09 30.33
N PHE A 402 -46.12 39.50 29.83
CA PHE A 402 -45.51 40.87 29.86
C PHE A 402 -44.09 40.81 29.23
N HIS A 403 -43.80 41.50 28.11
CA HIS A 403 -43.00 42.75 28.02
C HIS A 403 -41.68 42.72 28.81
N GLY A 404 -40.47 42.99 28.30
CA GLY A 404 -39.93 43.76 27.18
C GLY A 404 -38.52 44.29 27.59
N TYR A 405 -37.76 44.88 26.66
CA TYR A 405 -36.45 45.59 26.81
C TYR A 405 -35.14 44.76 26.70
N VAL A 406 -34.35 44.91 25.61
CA VAL A 406 -33.29 45.94 25.29
C VAL A 406 -31.97 45.61 26.01
N SER A 407 -30.96 45.09 25.30
CA SER A 407 -29.84 45.78 24.60
C SER A 407 -28.63 46.12 25.47
N SER A 408 -27.48 45.67 24.94
CA SER A 408 -26.15 46.32 24.93
C SER A 408 -25.15 46.13 26.08
N ARG A 409 -23.96 45.72 25.58
CA ARG A 409 -22.58 46.13 25.90
C ARG A 409 -21.77 45.36 26.93
N ASP A 410 -20.66 44.85 26.37
CA ASP A 410 -19.27 44.96 26.80
C ASP A 410 -18.92 44.53 28.22
N ILE A 411 -17.85 43.71 28.33
CA ILE A 411 -16.62 44.13 29.03
C ILE A 411 -15.50 43.05 28.95
N ARG A 412 -14.32 43.54 28.54
CA ARG A 412 -12.94 43.14 28.87
C ARG A 412 -12.27 41.92 28.22
N ARG A 413 -11.37 42.26 27.27
CA ARG A 413 -10.00 41.72 27.14
C ARG A 413 -9.21 41.79 28.46
N ALA A 414 -8.34 40.81 28.68
CA ALA A 414 -7.00 41.01 29.24
C ALA A 414 -6.02 39.90 28.75
N PRO A 415 -4.70 40.14 28.70
CA PRO A 415 -3.77 39.44 27.81
C PRO A 415 -2.58 38.72 28.51
N TYR A 416 -1.83 37.96 27.69
CA TYR A 416 -0.36 37.75 27.70
C TYR A 416 0.34 37.10 28.91
N LYS A 417 1.05 35.98 28.66
CA LYS A 417 2.45 35.82 29.07
C LYS A 417 3.17 34.71 28.30
N SER A 418 4.10 35.14 27.46
CA SER A 418 5.27 34.40 27.01
C SER A 418 6.25 34.21 28.18
N ASP A 419 6.89 33.05 28.28
CA ASP A 419 8.23 32.96 28.85
C ASP A 419 9.01 31.87 28.09
N GLU A 420 10.10 32.32 27.50
CA GLU A 420 11.15 31.60 26.80
C GLU A 420 12.44 31.86 27.59
N LYS A 421 13.31 30.84 27.70
CA LYS A 421 14.78 30.84 27.89
C LYS A 421 15.26 29.82 28.93
N CYS A 422 15.97 28.78 28.50
CA CYS A 422 17.43 28.72 28.38
C CYS A 422 17.84 27.34 27.87
#